data_AF-E0S3J1-F1
#
_entry.id   AF-E0S3J1-F1
#
_cell.length_a   1.000
_cell.length_b   1.000
_cell.length_c   1.000
_cell.angle_alpha   90.00
_cell.angle_beta   90.00
_cell.angle_gamma   90.00
#
_symmetry.space_group_name_H-M   'P 1'
#
loop_
_entity.id
_entity.type
_entity.pdbx_description
1 polymer ?
#
loop_
_entity_poly.entity_id
_entity_poly.type
_entity_poly.pdbx_seq_one_letter_code
_entity_poly.pdbx_strand_id
1 'polypeptide(L)'
;MSKYKFRYFKIHDADCISQVSISSTAKEIFDYMDEYLENVCTVKGFDPSDDSFDILYKDGSTDCVNSDYDGHHIKRRGIASLVWTNACDSTVYGGWAINEHGVVTPSETIEIADYGITEVEEPKSLV
;
A
#
# COMPACT_ATOMS: atom_id res chain seq x y z
N MET A 1 13.41 10.17 -14.44
CA MET A 1 13.32 10.28 -12.97
C MET A 1 12.54 9.07 -12.49
N SER A 2 12.97 8.40 -11.42
CA SER A 2 12.22 7.28 -10.85
C SER A 2 10.79 7.70 -10.55
N LYS A 3 9.82 6.86 -10.94
CA LYS A 3 8.38 7.05 -10.71
C LYS A 3 8.03 7.06 -9.21
N TYR A 4 8.88 6.38 -8.42
CA TYR A 4 8.72 6.15 -7.00
C TYR A 4 9.91 6.67 -6.20
N LYS A 5 9.65 7.07 -4.95
CA LYS A 5 10.67 7.18 -3.90
C LYS A 5 10.53 5.96 -2.98
N PHE A 6 11.62 5.25 -2.74
CA PHE A 6 11.60 4.09 -1.86
C PHE A 6 12.04 4.46 -0.44
N ARG A 7 11.46 3.81 0.55
CA ARG A 7 11.91 3.79 1.94
C ARG A 7 11.93 2.35 2.43
N TYR A 8 12.91 2.03 3.26
CA TYR A 8 13.16 0.66 3.72
C TYR A 8 13.08 0.59 5.23
N PHE A 9 12.41 -0.45 5.73
CA PHE A 9 12.15 -0.60 7.16
C PHE A 9 12.53 -1.99 7.63
N LYS A 10 13.43 -2.06 8.61
CA LYS A 10 13.75 -3.30 9.33
C LYS A 10 12.67 -3.57 10.35
N ILE A 11 12.00 -4.71 10.23
CA ILE A 11 11.01 -5.22 11.18
C ILE A 11 11.74 -6.20 12.09
N HIS A 12 11.93 -5.85 13.35
CA HIS A 12 12.82 -6.59 14.26
C HIS A 12 12.28 -7.98 14.60
N ASP A 13 10.97 -8.09 14.81
CA ASP A 13 10.34 -9.35 15.23
C ASP A 13 10.33 -10.41 14.13
N ALA A 14 10.24 -9.98 12.87
CA ALA A 14 10.21 -10.86 11.69
C ALA A 14 11.59 -11.03 11.04
N ASP A 15 12.61 -10.31 11.52
CA ASP A 15 13.95 -10.22 10.95
C ASP A 15 13.96 -9.89 9.43
N CYS A 16 12.96 -9.18 8.92
CA CYS A 16 12.81 -8.86 7.50
C CYS A 16 12.95 -7.36 7.22
N ILE A 17 13.15 -7.01 5.94
CA ILE A 17 13.14 -5.62 5.46
C ILE A 17 11.90 -5.46 4.59
N SER A 18 11.02 -4.54 4.96
CA SER A 18 9.88 -4.11 4.14
C SER A 18 10.26 -2.90 3.31
N GLN A 19 9.83 -2.88 2.05
CA GLN A 19 9.97 -1.74 1.15
C GLN A 19 8.63 -1.02 1.01
N VAL A 20 8.65 0.30 1.21
CA VAL A 20 7.50 1.18 0.93
C VAL A 20 7.81 2.04 -0.29
N SER A 21 7.05 1.82 -1.35
CA SER A 21 7.14 2.55 -2.62
C SER A 21 6.22 3.77 -2.58
N ILE A 22 6.79 4.98 -2.60
CA ILE A 22 6.01 6.22 -2.52
C ILE A 22 5.78 6.76 -3.92
N SER A 23 4.53 6.71 -4.37
CA SER A 23 4.11 7.33 -5.61
C SER A 23 3.83 8.82 -5.44
N SER A 24 4.17 9.59 -6.46
CA SER A 24 3.81 11.01 -6.54
C SER A 24 2.35 11.23 -6.95
N THR A 25 1.67 10.21 -7.49
CA THR A 25 0.28 10.31 -7.95
C THR A 25 -0.52 9.07 -7.57
N ALA A 26 -1.80 9.24 -7.26
CA ALA A 26 -2.69 8.09 -7.03
C ALA A 26 -2.92 7.23 -8.30
N LYS A 27 -2.51 7.71 -9.49
CA LYS A 27 -2.79 7.05 -10.76
C LYS A 27 -2.23 5.63 -10.80
N GLU A 28 -1.00 5.45 -10.34
CA GLU A 28 -0.35 4.13 -10.33
C GLU A 28 -1.12 3.10 -9.54
N ILE A 29 -1.49 3.45 -8.32
CA ILE A 29 -2.23 2.54 -7.45
C ILE A 29 -3.61 2.24 -8.04
N PHE A 30 -4.24 3.23 -8.69
CA PHE A 30 -5.48 2.99 -9.43
C PHE A 30 -5.33 2.10 -10.65
N ASP A 31 -4.22 2.20 -11.39
CA ASP A 31 -3.95 1.30 -12.51
C ASP A 31 -3.84 -0.15 -12.00
N TYR A 32 -3.16 -0.37 -10.86
CA TYR A 32 -3.12 -1.69 -10.20
C TYR A 32 -4.49 -2.16 -9.72
N MET A 33 -5.31 -1.27 -9.15
CA MET A 33 -6.67 -1.59 -8.72
C MET A 33 -7.57 -1.96 -9.90
N ASP A 34 -7.44 -1.27 -11.03
CA ASP A 34 -8.20 -1.56 -12.26
C ASP A 34 -7.85 -2.94 -12.80
N GLU A 35 -6.55 -3.27 -12.85
CA GLU A 35 -6.06 -4.60 -13.24
C GLU A 35 -6.54 -5.69 -12.27
N TYR A 36 -6.47 -5.44 -10.96
CA TYR A 36 -6.97 -6.36 -9.94
C TYR A 36 -8.46 -6.67 -10.17
N LEU A 37 -9.29 -5.66 -10.33
CA LEU A 37 -10.73 -5.82 -10.55
C LEU A 37 -11.03 -6.55 -11.88
N GLU A 38 -10.26 -6.27 -12.93
CA GLU A 38 -10.37 -7.01 -14.21
C GLU A 38 -10.00 -8.48 -14.02
N ASN A 39 -8.91 -8.78 -13.31
CA ASN A 39 -8.44 -10.15 -13.08
C ASN A 39 -9.42 -10.96 -12.24
N VAL A 40 -9.96 -10.39 -11.16
CA VAL A 40 -11.01 -11.02 -10.34
C VAL A 40 -12.21 -11.44 -11.19
N CYS A 41 -12.57 -10.65 -12.20
CA CYS A 41 -13.72 -10.92 -13.06
C CYS A 41 -13.42 -11.89 -14.21
N THR A 42 -12.20 -11.91 -14.74
CA THR A 42 -11.90 -12.51 -16.05
C THR A 42 -10.94 -13.69 -16.01
N VAL A 43 -10.07 -13.79 -15.00
CA VAL A 43 -9.00 -14.79 -14.95
C VAL A 43 -9.41 -15.95 -14.07
N LYS A 44 -9.61 -17.13 -14.69
CA LYS A 44 -9.96 -18.35 -13.97
C LYS A 44 -8.80 -18.80 -13.08
N GLY A 45 -9.04 -18.89 -11.77
CA GLY A 45 -8.04 -19.33 -10.79
C GLY A 45 -7.09 -18.21 -10.32
N PHE A 46 -7.44 -16.94 -10.58
CA PHE A 46 -6.81 -15.81 -9.92
C PHE A 46 -7.10 -15.85 -8.41
N ASP A 47 -6.07 -15.66 -7.59
CA ASP A 47 -6.19 -15.59 -6.14
C ASP A 47 -6.12 -14.12 -5.68
N PRO A 48 -7.23 -13.54 -5.22
CA PRO A 48 -7.28 -12.14 -4.81
C PRO A 48 -6.79 -11.89 -3.38
N SER A 49 -6.39 -12.92 -2.63
CA SER A 49 -6.12 -12.80 -1.19
C SER A 49 -4.87 -11.98 -0.86
N ASP A 50 -3.94 -11.89 -1.81
CA ASP A 50 -2.63 -11.30 -1.56
C ASP A 50 -2.65 -9.78 -1.73
N ASP A 51 -3.65 -9.23 -2.41
CA ASP A 51 -3.76 -7.81 -2.73
C ASP A 51 -4.88 -7.13 -1.95
N SER A 52 -4.56 -5.95 -1.41
CA SER A 52 -5.53 -5.06 -0.77
C SER A 52 -5.24 -3.61 -1.10
N PHE A 53 -6.29 -2.81 -1.20
CA PHE A 53 -6.23 -1.38 -1.44
C PHE A 53 -7.04 -0.68 -0.36
N ASP A 54 -6.37 0.12 0.47
CA ASP A 54 -7.01 0.90 1.53
C ASP A 54 -6.97 2.39 1.17
N ILE A 55 -8.11 3.07 1.31
CA ILE A 55 -8.29 4.46 0.89
C ILE A 55 -8.73 5.30 2.09
N LEU A 56 -8.07 6.44 2.28
CA LEU A 56 -8.54 7.51 3.17
C LEU A 56 -8.90 8.74 2.34
N TYR A 57 -10.13 9.20 2.49
CA TYR A 57 -10.64 10.41 1.87
C TYR A 57 -10.40 11.65 2.74
N LYS A 58 -10.36 12.81 2.10
CA LYS A 58 -10.20 14.13 2.74
C LYS A 58 -11.36 14.52 3.66
N ASP A 59 -12.50 13.83 3.56
CA ASP A 59 -13.63 14.00 4.46
C ASP A 59 -13.56 13.05 5.68
N GLY A 60 -12.47 12.27 5.80
CA GLY A 60 -12.24 11.31 6.88
C GLY A 60 -12.91 9.96 6.67
N SER A 61 -13.68 9.77 5.60
CA SER A 61 -14.22 8.45 5.27
C SER A 61 -13.13 7.53 4.69
N THR A 62 -13.34 6.22 4.83
CA THR A 62 -12.42 5.20 4.35
C THR A 62 -13.12 4.24 3.38
N ASP A 63 -12.33 3.60 2.53
CA ASP A 63 -12.78 2.57 1.60
C ASP A 63 -11.75 1.45 1.50
N CYS A 64 -12.17 0.26 1.08
CA CYS A 64 -11.26 -0.85 0.83
C CYS A 64 -11.68 -1.72 -0.36
N VAL A 65 -10.68 -2.19 -1.09
CA VAL A 65 -10.81 -3.21 -2.15
C VAL A 65 -9.91 -4.37 -1.79
N ASN A 66 -10.49 -5.55 -1.61
CA ASN A 66 -9.79 -6.79 -1.27
C ASN A 66 -10.62 -8.00 -1.75
N SER A 67 -10.29 -9.21 -1.30
CA SER A 67 -10.99 -10.44 -1.68
C SER A 67 -12.50 -10.45 -1.38
N ASP A 68 -12.96 -9.63 -0.43
CA ASP A 68 -14.36 -9.51 -0.03
C ASP A 68 -15.08 -8.32 -0.68
N TYR A 69 -14.45 -7.68 -1.67
CA TYR A 69 -15.00 -6.51 -2.34
C TYR A 69 -16.35 -6.79 -3.03
N ASP A 70 -17.36 -5.98 -2.70
CA ASP A 70 -18.76 -6.19 -3.11
C ASP A 70 -19.14 -5.53 -4.45
N GLY A 71 -18.19 -4.86 -5.11
CA GLY A 71 -18.41 -4.18 -6.40
C GLY A 71 -19.00 -2.77 -6.29
N HIS A 72 -19.08 -2.15 -5.11
CA HIS A 72 -19.54 -0.77 -4.97
C HIS A 72 -18.62 0.24 -5.66
N HIS A 73 -19.10 1.45 -5.97
CA HIS A 73 -18.29 2.40 -6.74
C HIS A 73 -17.21 3.11 -5.91
N ILE A 74 -15.93 2.92 -6.26
CA ILE A 74 -14.80 3.62 -5.64
C ILE A 74 -14.73 5.08 -6.10
N LYS A 75 -14.70 6.01 -5.12
CA LYS A 75 -14.47 7.43 -5.42
C LYS A 75 -12.99 7.65 -5.73
N ARG A 76 -12.67 8.17 -6.92
CA ARG A 76 -11.28 8.53 -7.30
C ARG A 76 -10.88 9.97 -6.96
N ARG A 77 -11.83 10.78 -6.50
CA ARG A 77 -11.59 12.19 -6.14
C ARG A 77 -11.64 12.35 -4.63
N GLY A 78 -10.93 13.36 -4.14
CA GLY A 78 -10.94 13.68 -2.72
C GLY A 78 -10.13 12.71 -1.86
N ILE A 79 -9.17 12.00 -2.43
CA ILE A 79 -8.28 11.09 -1.70
C ILE A 79 -7.24 11.91 -0.93
N ALA A 80 -7.09 11.59 0.35
CA ALA A 80 -6.02 12.09 1.20
C ALA A 80 -4.83 11.12 1.19
N SER A 81 -5.11 9.83 1.29
CA SER A 81 -4.12 8.75 1.25
C SER A 81 -4.67 7.48 0.61
N LEU A 82 -3.79 6.71 -0.01
CA LEU A 82 -4.09 5.45 -0.66
C LEU A 82 -2.91 4.51 -0.48
N VAL A 83 -3.18 3.29 -0.02
CA VAL A 83 -2.18 2.23 0.16
C VAL A 83 -2.63 1.03 -0.67
N TRP A 84 -1.72 0.51 -1.49
CA TRP A 84 -1.83 -0.83 -2.06
C TRP A 84 -0.80 -1.71 -1.36
N THR A 85 -1.25 -2.83 -0.83
CA THR A 85 -0.39 -3.83 -0.21
C THR A 85 -0.58 -5.14 -0.96
N ASN A 86 0.54 -5.74 -1.36
CA ASN A 86 0.57 -7.12 -1.84
C ASN A 86 1.34 -8.00 -0.84
N ALA A 87 1.53 -9.28 -1.15
CA ALA A 87 2.23 -10.24 -0.29
C ALA A 87 3.67 -9.83 0.11
N CYS A 88 4.32 -8.94 -0.64
CA CYS A 88 5.74 -8.61 -0.48
C CYS A 88 5.98 -7.13 -0.15
N ASP A 89 5.19 -6.22 -0.70
CA ASP A 89 5.48 -4.79 -0.75
C ASP A 89 4.23 -3.93 -0.51
N SER A 90 4.45 -2.67 -0.18
CA SER A 90 3.39 -1.66 -0.17
C SER A 90 3.75 -0.47 -1.06
N THR A 91 2.76 0.02 -1.82
CA THR A 91 2.85 1.25 -2.59
C THR A 91 1.85 2.27 -2.04
N VAL A 92 2.31 3.48 -1.80
CA VAL A 92 1.54 4.51 -1.10
C VAL A 92 1.45 5.81 -1.90
N TYR A 93 0.35 6.52 -1.74
CA TYR A 93 0.16 7.90 -2.16
C TYR A 93 -0.39 8.71 -0.98
N GLY A 94 0.18 9.89 -0.72
CA GLY A 94 -0.21 10.72 0.42
C GLY A 94 0.52 10.35 1.72
N GLY A 95 -0.07 10.67 2.87
CA GLY A 95 0.40 10.23 4.19
C GLY A 95 0.16 8.74 4.39
N TRP A 96 0.86 8.10 5.31
CA TRP A 96 0.72 6.68 5.61
C TRP A 96 1.34 6.38 6.97
N ALA A 97 0.81 5.35 7.64
CA ALA A 97 1.32 4.85 8.89
C ALA A 97 1.91 3.45 8.71
N ILE A 98 2.99 3.12 9.42
CA ILE A 98 3.51 1.75 9.53
C ILE A 98 3.58 1.34 11.00
N ASN A 99 2.94 0.22 11.35
CA ASN A 99 2.96 -0.29 12.72
C ASN A 99 4.23 -1.12 13.02
N GLU A 100 4.37 -1.57 14.26
CA GLU A 100 5.53 -2.36 14.74
C GLU A 100 5.72 -3.69 13.99
N HIS A 101 4.70 -4.17 13.29
CA HIS A 101 4.71 -5.41 12.53
C HIS A 101 4.96 -5.17 11.03
N GLY A 102 5.15 -3.92 10.60
CA GLY A 102 5.37 -3.57 9.21
C GLY A 102 4.10 -3.42 8.36
N VAL A 103 2.91 -3.44 8.98
CA VAL A 103 1.65 -3.23 8.27
C VAL A 103 1.51 -1.75 7.94
N VAL A 104 1.35 -1.45 6.65
CA VAL A 104 1.19 -0.09 6.14
C VAL A 104 -0.29 0.23 5.98
N THR A 105 -0.72 1.39 6.47
CA THR A 105 -2.12 1.84 6.37
C THR A 105 -2.20 3.32 5.96
N PRO A 106 -3.31 3.77 5.36
CA PRO A 106 -3.51 5.17 5.04
C PRO A 106 -3.48 6.06 6.29
N SER A 107 -2.84 7.23 6.20
CA SER A 107 -2.91 8.29 7.22
C SER A 107 -2.88 9.66 6.54
N GLU A 108 -3.30 10.71 7.26
CA GLU A 108 -3.14 12.10 6.82
C GLU A 108 -1.67 12.54 6.82
N THR A 109 -0.84 11.93 7.67
CA THR A 109 0.58 12.24 7.82
C THR A 109 1.45 10.99 7.72
N ILE A 110 2.78 11.15 7.76
CA ILE A 110 3.68 10.00 7.81
C ILE A 110 3.91 9.64 9.28
N GLU A 111 3.54 8.43 9.66
CA GLU A 111 3.65 7.91 11.03
C GLU A 111 4.43 6.59 11.02
N ILE A 112 5.43 6.47 11.88
CA ILE A 112 6.26 5.27 11.99
C ILE A 112 6.25 4.85 13.44
N ALA A 113 5.95 3.57 13.70
CA ALA A 113 5.94 3.05 15.06
C ALA A 113 7.28 3.31 15.78
N ASP A 114 7.18 3.75 17.04
CA ASP A 114 8.34 4.09 17.87
C ASP A 114 9.10 2.85 18.39
N TYR A 115 8.55 1.65 18.18
CA TYR A 115 9.15 0.37 18.54
C TYR A 115 8.91 -0.69 17.46
N GLY A 116 9.71 -1.76 17.46
CA GLY A 116 9.55 -2.91 16.56
C GLY A 116 9.99 -2.68 15.12
N ILE A 117 10.12 -1.42 14.68
CA ILE A 117 10.55 -1.06 13.34
C ILE A 117 11.65 0.03 13.34
N THR A 118 12.51 0.03 12.33
CA THR A 118 13.53 1.07 12.14
C THR A 118 13.72 1.35 10.66
N GLU A 119 13.74 2.63 10.27
CA GLU A 119 14.10 3.00 8.90
C GLU A 119 15.60 2.75 8.66
N VAL A 120 15.90 2.14 7.52
CA VAL A 120 17.26 1.79 7.11
C VAL A 120 17.55 2.29 5.69
N GLU A 121 18.83 2.35 5.33
CA GLU A 121 19.21 2.59 3.94
C GLU A 121 18.85 1.38 3.05
N GLU A 122 18.81 1.61 1.74
CA GLU A 122 18.61 0.55 0.75
C GLU A 122 19.61 -0.60 0.98
N PRO A 123 19.14 -1.83 1.19
CA PRO A 123 20.03 -2.95 1.46
C PRO A 123 20.88 -3.28 0.23
N LYS A 124 22.21 -3.30 0.41
CA LYS A 124 23.21 -3.50 -0.64
C LYS A 124 23.17 -4.87 -1.35
N SER A 125 22.33 -5.79 -0.89
CA SER A 125 22.23 -7.17 -1.39
C SER A 125 21.11 -7.40 -2.42
N LEU A 126 20.47 -6.34 -2.93
CA LEU A 126 19.41 -6.42 -3.95
C LEU A 126 19.90 -6.24 -5.40
N VAL A 127 21.21 -6.35 -5.66
CA VAL A 127 21.81 -6.29 -7.02
C VAL A 127 22.43 -7.61 -7.41
#